data_AF-A0AA40KBB7-F1
#
_entry.id   AF-A0AA40KBB7-F1
#
_cell.length_a   1.000
_cell.length_b   1.000
_cell.length_c   1.000
_cell.angle_alpha   90.00
_cell.angle_beta   90.00
_cell.angle_gamma   90.00
#
_symmetry.space_group_name_H-M   'P 1'
#
loop_
_entity.id
_entity.type
_entity.pdbx_description
1 polymer ?
#
loop_
_entity_poly.entity_id
_entity_poly.type
_entity_poly.pdbx_seq_one_letter_code
_entity_poly.pdbx_strand_id
1 'polypeptide(L)'
;MYWGLAAGSGNPSEAAIFDPVTGFGGNGSATSTVPYTQCVLNGLLTALRPQYWNTERIPHCLTRVFARSSPIDMLGAEYSREVVAEVSAETDYDSFRHRLESGPHAAIHEAIGGRDPKPVGWGDLNPSSSPNESLFFLHHTDVDRLWWLWQERSPKTRIDAYNGHRIDGNDSAPASLDASSP
;
A
#
# COMPACT_ATOMS: atom_id res chain seq x y z
N MET A 1 12.22 4.24 10.48
CA MET A 1 12.32 4.75 9.10
C MET A 1 10.95 4.57 8.49
N TYR A 2 10.35 5.61 7.89
CA TYR A 2 9.04 5.53 7.23
C TYR A 2 9.17 6.10 5.81
N TRP A 3 8.34 5.64 4.87
CA TRP A 3 8.28 6.21 3.53
C TRP A 3 7.18 7.27 3.51
N GLY A 4 7.56 8.55 3.53
CA GLY A 4 6.58 9.62 3.40
C GLY A 4 5.95 9.59 2.02
N LEU A 5 4.71 9.09 1.93
CA LEU A 5 4.02 8.77 0.68
C LEU A 5 4.05 9.95 -0.31
N ALA A 6 3.82 11.16 0.21
CA ALA A 6 3.76 12.39 -0.57
C ALA A 6 5.12 13.01 -0.95
N ALA A 7 6.23 12.52 -0.41
CA ALA A 7 7.56 13.09 -0.72
C ALA A 7 8.08 12.67 -2.10
N GLY A 8 7.56 11.57 -2.65
CA GLY A 8 7.94 11.04 -3.97
C GLY A 8 6.84 11.12 -5.04
N SER A 9 5.70 11.76 -4.74
CA SER A 9 4.50 11.70 -5.58
C SER A 9 4.63 12.32 -6.98
N GLY A 10 5.65 13.16 -7.21
CA GLY A 10 5.88 13.79 -8.52
C GLY A 10 6.45 12.84 -9.59
N ASN A 11 7.45 12.03 -9.21
CA ASN A 11 8.08 11.01 -10.05
C ASN A 11 8.30 9.73 -9.22
N PRO A 12 7.23 9.02 -8.83
CA PRO A 12 7.37 7.96 -7.84
C PRO A 12 8.26 6.80 -8.30
N SER A 13 8.29 6.49 -9.58
CA SER A 13 9.14 5.42 -10.13
C SER A 13 10.64 5.69 -10.02
N GLU A 14 11.03 6.95 -9.79
CA GLU A 14 12.42 7.40 -9.62
C GLU A 14 12.77 7.64 -8.14
N ALA A 15 11.85 7.35 -7.21
CA ALA A 15 12.10 7.55 -5.79
C ALA A 15 13.30 6.71 -5.30
N ALA A 16 14.11 7.30 -4.42
CA ALA A 16 15.31 6.64 -3.87
C ALA A 16 15.01 5.30 -3.15
N ILE A 17 13.77 5.07 -2.72
CA ILE A 17 13.35 3.79 -2.15
C ILE A 17 13.47 2.63 -3.15
N PHE A 18 13.45 2.93 -4.46
CA PHE A 18 13.62 1.97 -5.54
C PHE A 18 15.07 1.90 -6.07
N ASP A 19 16.01 2.63 -5.47
CA ASP A 19 17.42 2.53 -5.82
C ASP A 19 17.93 1.09 -5.54
N PRO A 20 18.67 0.47 -6.47
CA PRO A 20 19.11 -0.92 -6.31
C PRO A 20 20.24 -1.12 -5.30
N VAL A 21 20.92 -0.06 -4.85
CA VAL A 21 22.06 -0.19 -3.93
C VAL A 21 21.68 0.24 -2.52
N THR A 22 20.98 1.37 -2.41
CA THR A 22 20.62 2.04 -1.16
C THR A 22 19.16 1.84 -0.78
N GLY A 23 18.32 1.38 -1.72
CA GLY A 23 16.90 1.11 -1.52
C GLY A 23 16.54 -0.38 -1.65
N PHE A 24 15.31 -0.64 -2.07
CA PHE A 24 14.68 -1.96 -2.13
C PHE A 24 14.65 -2.55 -3.55
N GLY A 25 15.35 -1.94 -4.50
CA GLY A 25 15.33 -2.31 -5.91
C GLY A 25 14.09 -1.81 -6.64
N GLY A 26 14.20 -1.78 -7.97
CA GLY A 26 13.20 -1.19 -8.85
C GLY A 26 12.06 -2.15 -9.22
N ASN A 27 11.48 -1.87 -10.40
CA ASN A 27 10.38 -2.63 -10.96
C ASN A 27 10.77 -4.08 -11.32
N GLY A 28 9.76 -4.93 -11.51
CA GLY A 28 9.92 -6.28 -12.01
C GLY A 28 10.20 -6.35 -13.52
N SER A 29 10.56 -7.54 -13.98
CA SER A 29 10.79 -7.81 -15.41
C SER A 29 9.55 -7.51 -16.27
N ALA A 30 9.68 -6.58 -17.20
CA ALA A 30 8.62 -6.22 -18.15
C ALA A 30 8.40 -7.27 -19.26
N THR A 31 9.26 -8.28 -19.37
CA THR A 31 9.21 -9.27 -20.46
C THR A 31 8.28 -10.45 -20.17
N SER A 32 7.82 -10.61 -18.93
CA SER A 32 6.92 -11.71 -18.59
C SER A 32 5.47 -11.24 -18.47
N THR A 33 4.59 -11.90 -19.20
CA THR A 33 3.13 -11.77 -19.08
C THR A 33 2.53 -12.88 -18.21
N VAL A 34 3.34 -13.85 -17.79
CA VAL A 34 2.91 -14.97 -16.95
C VAL A 34 2.75 -14.47 -15.50
N PRO A 35 1.66 -14.77 -14.80
CA PRO A 35 1.52 -14.43 -13.37
C PRO A 35 2.73 -14.90 -12.54
N TYR A 36 3.09 -14.15 -11.50
CA TYR A 36 4.13 -14.52 -10.52
C TYR A 36 5.56 -14.63 -11.09
N THR A 37 5.82 -13.98 -12.23
CA THR A 37 7.14 -14.03 -12.88
C THR A 37 7.70 -12.65 -13.28
N GLN A 38 7.02 -11.56 -12.89
CA GLN A 38 7.54 -10.19 -13.01
C GLN A 38 8.58 -9.92 -11.91
N CYS A 39 9.65 -10.71 -11.90
CA CYS A 39 10.64 -10.72 -10.82
C CYS A 39 11.35 -9.37 -10.70
N VAL A 40 11.55 -8.89 -9.47
CA VAL A 40 12.52 -7.82 -9.17
C VAL A 40 13.92 -8.29 -9.60
N LEU A 41 14.58 -7.50 -10.45
CA LEU A 41 15.84 -7.90 -11.11
C LEU A 41 17.09 -7.30 -10.47
N ASN A 42 16.95 -6.36 -9.53
CA ASN A 42 18.07 -5.68 -8.90
C ASN A 42 17.84 -5.40 -7.41
N GLY A 43 18.93 -5.14 -6.70
CA GLY A 43 18.93 -4.87 -5.27
C GLY A 43 18.78 -6.09 -4.37
N LEU A 44 18.58 -5.81 -3.08
CA LEU A 44 18.69 -6.77 -1.98
C LEU A 44 17.61 -7.86 -2.01
N LEU A 45 16.51 -7.62 -2.71
CA LEU A 45 15.32 -8.49 -2.69
C LEU A 45 15.24 -9.48 -3.86
N THR A 46 16.24 -9.50 -4.75
CA THR A 46 16.29 -10.45 -5.89
C THR A 46 16.29 -11.93 -5.48
N ALA A 47 16.78 -12.24 -4.27
CA ALA A 47 16.79 -13.59 -3.71
C ALA A 47 15.54 -13.93 -2.89
N LEU A 48 14.64 -12.96 -2.61
CA LEU A 48 13.43 -13.21 -1.84
C LEU A 48 12.49 -14.14 -2.61
N ARG A 49 11.97 -15.16 -1.92
CA ARG A 49 11.05 -16.16 -2.50
C ARG A 49 9.78 -16.28 -1.66
N PRO A 50 8.76 -15.45 -1.93
CA PRO A 50 7.43 -15.63 -1.35
C PRO A 50 6.93 -17.06 -1.57
N GLN A 51 6.31 -17.64 -0.55
CA GLN A 51 5.84 -19.04 -0.59
C GLN A 51 4.35 -19.15 -0.89
N TYR A 52 3.61 -18.09 -0.65
CA TYR A 52 2.16 -18.08 -0.71
C TYR A 52 1.68 -16.87 -1.49
N TRP A 53 0.56 -17.06 -2.19
CA TRP A 53 -0.25 -15.99 -2.73
C TRP A 53 -1.66 -16.18 -2.19
N ASN A 54 -2.15 -15.21 -1.41
CA ASN A 54 -3.36 -15.41 -0.61
C ASN A 54 -3.22 -16.70 0.24
N THR A 55 -4.11 -17.68 0.05
CA THR A 55 -4.07 -18.97 0.76
C THR A 55 -3.37 -20.09 -0.02
N GLU A 56 -2.97 -19.86 -1.27
CA GLU A 56 -2.37 -20.88 -2.13
C GLU A 56 -0.85 -20.88 -2.00
N ARG A 57 -0.24 -22.07 -1.85
CA ARG A 57 1.21 -22.20 -1.83
C ARG A 57 1.77 -22.12 -3.24
N ILE A 58 2.17 -20.92 -3.63
CA ILE A 58 2.80 -20.61 -4.92
C ILE A 58 4.21 -20.07 -4.63
N PRO A 59 5.27 -20.90 -4.60
CA PRO A 59 6.63 -20.40 -4.49
C PRO A 59 7.04 -19.64 -5.75
N HIS A 60 7.45 -18.38 -5.63
CA HIS A 60 7.85 -17.53 -6.76
C HIS A 60 8.96 -16.55 -6.36
N CYS A 61 9.47 -15.78 -7.32
CA CYS A 61 10.32 -14.62 -7.02
C CYS A 61 9.45 -13.47 -6.49
N LEU A 62 10.03 -12.53 -5.73
CA LEU A 62 9.33 -11.28 -5.44
C LEU A 62 8.96 -10.58 -6.76
N THR A 63 7.67 -10.28 -6.93
CA THR A 63 7.13 -9.65 -8.13
C THR A 63 6.72 -8.20 -7.89
N ARG A 64 7.07 -7.32 -8.84
CA ARG A 64 6.62 -5.92 -8.87
C ARG A 64 6.15 -5.54 -10.26
N VAL A 65 5.09 -4.74 -10.31
CA VAL A 65 4.52 -4.24 -11.55
C VAL A 65 4.15 -2.77 -11.34
N PHE A 66 5.10 -1.87 -11.59
CA PHE A 66 4.82 -0.44 -11.46
C PHE A 66 3.67 -0.03 -12.39
N ALA A 67 2.63 0.58 -11.82
CA ALA A 67 1.49 1.09 -12.57
C ALA A 67 1.89 2.36 -13.34
N ARG A 68 2.53 2.18 -14.50
CA ARG A 68 2.99 3.25 -15.38
C ARG A 68 2.10 3.27 -16.62
N SER A 69 1.07 4.09 -16.61
CA SER A 69 0.28 4.40 -17.80
C SER A 69 0.47 5.87 -18.11
N SER A 70 1.44 6.18 -18.98
CA SER A 70 1.71 7.56 -19.43
C SER A 70 0.39 8.32 -19.69
N PRO A 71 0.16 9.48 -19.05
CA PRO A 71 1.11 10.32 -18.29
C PRO A 71 1.21 10.01 -16.78
N ILE A 72 0.51 9.00 -16.28
CA ILE A 72 0.39 8.69 -14.86
C ILE A 72 1.54 7.77 -14.43
N ASP A 73 2.51 8.32 -13.71
CA ASP A 73 3.56 7.54 -13.06
C ASP A 73 3.09 7.08 -11.68
N MET A 74 2.87 5.77 -11.54
CA MET A 74 2.64 5.11 -10.25
C MET A 74 1.57 5.79 -9.39
N LEU A 75 0.51 6.31 -10.02
CA LEU A 75 -0.63 6.97 -9.35
C LEU A 75 -0.23 8.15 -8.44
N GLY A 76 0.90 8.81 -8.70
CA GLY A 76 1.47 9.87 -7.86
C GLY A 76 0.46 10.94 -7.39
N ALA A 77 -0.48 11.33 -8.26
CA ALA A 77 -1.50 12.32 -7.93
C ALA A 77 -2.41 11.89 -6.75
N GLU A 78 -2.67 10.60 -6.57
CA GLU A 78 -3.61 10.04 -5.58
C GLU A 78 -3.05 10.02 -4.15
N TYR A 79 -1.75 10.29 -3.99
CA TYR A 79 -1.08 10.38 -2.68
C TYR A 79 -0.18 11.62 -2.61
N SER A 80 -0.56 12.67 -3.34
CA SER A 80 0.08 13.98 -3.25
C SER A 80 -0.06 14.60 -1.84
N ARG A 81 0.72 15.65 -1.58
CA ARG A 81 0.63 16.38 -0.30
C ARG A 81 -0.75 16.98 -0.09
N GLU A 82 -1.37 17.41 -1.19
CA GLU A 82 -2.69 18.01 -1.23
C GLU A 82 -3.75 16.96 -0.86
N VAL A 83 -3.72 15.78 -1.48
CA VAL A 83 -4.65 14.68 -1.15
C VAL A 83 -4.47 14.23 0.30
N VAL A 84 -3.23 14.06 0.77
CA VAL A 84 -2.96 13.69 2.18
C VAL A 84 -3.47 14.76 3.14
N ALA A 85 -3.38 16.04 2.78
CA ALA A 85 -3.91 17.14 3.60
C ALA A 85 -5.44 17.13 3.65
N GLU A 86 -6.11 16.82 2.55
CA GLU A 86 -7.57 16.66 2.48
C GLU A 86 -8.05 15.51 3.36
N VAL A 87 -7.43 14.32 3.24
CA VAL A 87 -7.74 13.17 4.11
C VAL A 87 -7.52 13.51 5.58
N SER A 88 -6.42 14.20 5.90
CA SER A 88 -6.10 14.61 7.28
C SER A 88 -7.07 15.65 7.87
N ALA A 89 -7.86 16.31 7.02
CA ALA A 89 -8.84 17.32 7.43
C ALA A 89 -10.19 16.72 7.84
N GLU A 90 -10.43 15.42 7.56
CA GLU A 90 -11.67 14.75 7.94
C GLU A 90 -11.95 14.86 9.44
N THR A 91 -13.23 15.07 9.77
CA THR A 91 -13.61 15.43 11.14
C THR A 91 -13.91 14.24 12.02
N ASP A 92 -14.49 13.18 11.43
CA ASP A 92 -14.85 11.93 12.08
C ASP A 92 -13.99 10.76 11.58
N TYR A 93 -13.93 9.69 12.38
CA TYR A 93 -13.09 8.52 12.09
C TYR A 93 -13.54 7.77 10.85
N ASP A 94 -14.85 7.70 10.58
CA ASP A 94 -15.39 6.91 9.48
C ASP A 94 -15.05 7.52 8.13
N SER A 95 -15.21 8.84 8.00
CA SER A 95 -14.78 9.59 6.82
C SER A 95 -13.26 9.52 6.63
N PHE A 96 -12.50 9.68 7.72
CA PHE A 96 -11.03 9.59 7.69
C PHE A 96 -10.55 8.21 7.19
N ARG A 97 -11.01 7.12 7.82
CA ARG A 97 -10.55 5.76 7.48
C ARG A 97 -10.89 5.40 6.04
N HIS A 98 -12.11 5.71 5.57
CA HIS A 98 -12.53 5.36 4.22
C HIS A 98 -11.74 6.13 3.17
N ARG A 99 -11.48 7.43 3.39
CA ARG A 99 -10.70 8.23 2.44
C ARG A 99 -9.23 7.87 2.44
N LEU A 100 -8.66 7.54 3.60
CA LEU A 100 -7.28 7.07 3.69
C LEU A 100 -7.13 5.72 2.97
N GLU A 101 -8.03 4.77 3.26
CA GLU A 101 -8.02 3.40 2.76
C GLU A 101 -8.23 3.33 1.25
N SER A 102 -9.25 4.03 0.72
CA SER A 102 -9.60 4.03 -0.71
C SER A 102 -8.76 4.97 -1.58
N GLY A 103 -8.07 5.94 -0.97
CA GLY A 103 -7.20 6.89 -1.65
C GLY A 103 -5.73 6.51 -1.49
N PRO A 104 -4.93 7.25 -0.71
CA PRO A 104 -3.47 7.05 -0.63
C PRO A 104 -3.00 5.63 -0.30
N HIS A 105 -3.74 4.89 0.54
CA HIS A 105 -3.42 3.49 0.85
C HIS A 105 -3.57 2.58 -0.39
N ALA A 106 -4.76 2.53 -0.98
CA ALA A 106 -5.01 1.73 -2.18
C ALA A 106 -4.09 2.13 -3.34
N ALA A 107 -3.88 3.43 -3.55
CA ALA A 107 -3.05 3.94 -4.63
C ALA A 107 -1.60 3.42 -4.57
N ILE A 108 -1.03 3.20 -3.38
CA ILE A 108 0.35 2.72 -3.25
C ILE A 108 0.45 1.21 -3.47
N HIS A 109 -0.54 0.46 -2.97
CA HIS A 109 -0.69 -0.95 -3.31
C HIS A 109 -0.77 -1.14 -4.83
N GLU A 110 -1.62 -0.37 -5.52
CA GLU A 110 -1.76 -0.39 -6.97
C GLU A 110 -0.53 0.14 -7.70
N ALA A 111 0.13 1.18 -7.16
CA ALA A 111 1.31 1.79 -7.78
C ALA A 111 2.45 0.80 -7.97
N ILE A 112 2.69 -0.08 -7.00
CA ILE A 112 3.81 -1.05 -6.98
C ILE A 112 3.34 -2.45 -7.42
N GLY A 113 2.11 -2.83 -7.07
CA GLY A 113 1.51 -4.13 -7.39
C GLY A 113 0.85 -4.19 -8.77
N GLY A 114 0.60 -3.05 -9.41
CA GLY A 114 -0.10 -2.93 -10.69
C GLY A 114 -1.59 -2.62 -10.53
N ARG A 115 -2.18 -2.02 -11.56
CA ARG A 115 -3.58 -1.57 -11.59
C ARG A 115 -4.40 -2.25 -12.69
N ASP A 116 -5.69 -2.43 -12.46
CA ASP A 116 -6.67 -2.93 -13.44
C ASP A 116 -7.21 -1.81 -14.37
N PRO A 117 -7.58 -2.06 -15.65
CA PRO A 117 -7.49 -3.29 -16.42
C PRO A 117 -6.12 -3.51 -17.09
N LYS A 118 -5.64 -4.76 -17.02
CA LYS A 118 -4.24 -5.19 -17.21
C LYS A 118 -3.75 -5.24 -18.66
N PRO A 119 -2.46 -4.93 -18.89
CA PRO A 119 -1.67 -5.60 -19.92
C PRO A 119 -0.82 -6.77 -19.38
N VAL A 120 -0.43 -6.80 -18.09
CA VAL A 120 0.53 -7.79 -17.55
C VAL A 120 0.39 -7.99 -16.03
N GLY A 121 0.23 -9.25 -15.58
CA GLY A 121 0.52 -9.73 -14.20
C GLY A 121 -0.11 -9.00 -13.00
N TRP A 122 0.13 -9.52 -11.80
CA TRP A 122 -0.05 -8.81 -10.52
C TRP A 122 1.29 -8.91 -9.78
N GLY A 123 1.74 -7.83 -9.13
CA GLY A 123 2.88 -7.84 -8.21
C GLY A 123 2.47 -8.21 -6.78
N ASP A 124 3.45 -8.55 -5.95
CA ASP A 124 3.24 -9.02 -4.59
C ASP A 124 2.61 -7.99 -3.65
N LEU A 125 2.69 -6.67 -3.94
CA LEU A 125 2.06 -5.64 -3.10
C LEU A 125 0.53 -5.56 -3.28
N ASN A 126 -0.12 -6.49 -4.00
CA ASN A 126 -1.58 -6.51 -4.11
C ASN A 126 -2.27 -7.05 -2.84
N PRO A 127 -3.58 -6.75 -2.64
CA PRO A 127 -4.33 -7.27 -1.50
C PRO A 127 -4.18 -8.79 -1.32
N SER A 128 -4.14 -9.22 -0.05
CA SER A 128 -3.98 -10.61 0.41
C SER A 128 -2.61 -11.26 0.15
N SER A 129 -1.73 -10.67 -0.65
CA SER A 129 -0.31 -11.06 -0.75
C SER A 129 0.65 -9.94 -0.34
N SER A 130 0.15 -8.72 -0.10
CA SER A 130 0.95 -7.51 0.13
C SER A 130 2.08 -7.63 1.15
N PRO A 131 1.96 -8.38 2.27
CA PRO A 131 3.06 -8.57 3.20
C PRO A 131 4.26 -9.36 2.65
N ASN A 132 4.14 -10.03 1.50
CA ASN A 132 5.26 -10.66 0.80
C ASN A 132 6.28 -9.61 0.31
N GLU A 133 5.83 -8.38 0.06
CA GLU A 133 6.67 -7.26 -0.35
C GLU A 133 7.15 -6.48 0.89
N SER A 134 8.46 -6.29 1.04
CA SER A 134 9.04 -5.59 2.19
C SER A 134 8.58 -4.12 2.30
N LEU A 135 8.25 -3.48 1.18
CA LEU A 135 7.71 -2.12 1.16
C LEU A 135 6.34 -2.00 1.83
N PHE A 136 5.60 -3.10 2.02
CA PHE A 136 4.35 -3.14 2.79
C PHE A 136 4.51 -2.52 4.17
N PHE A 137 5.57 -2.90 4.90
CA PHE A 137 5.77 -2.45 6.27
C PHE A 137 6.09 -0.96 6.33
N LEU A 138 6.85 -0.43 5.36
CA LEU A 138 7.12 1.01 5.27
C LEU A 138 5.87 1.81 4.90
N HIS A 139 5.06 1.26 3.98
CA HIS A 139 3.77 1.85 3.62
C HIS A 139 2.84 1.92 4.83
N HIS A 140 2.61 0.81 5.53
CA HIS A 140 1.73 0.78 6.70
C HIS A 140 2.28 1.55 7.90
N THR A 141 3.61 1.73 8.00
CA THR A 141 4.18 2.67 8.98
C THR A 141 3.76 4.12 8.69
N ASP A 142 3.67 4.53 7.42
CA ASP A 142 3.18 5.87 7.09
C ASP A 142 1.66 5.99 7.22
N VAL A 143 0.89 4.94 6.90
CA VAL A 143 -0.55 4.86 7.18
C VAL A 143 -0.83 5.05 8.68
N ASP A 144 -0.12 4.31 9.54
CA ASP A 144 -0.21 4.43 10.99
C ASP A 144 0.20 5.83 11.47
N ARG A 145 1.28 6.39 10.91
CA ARG A 145 1.70 7.76 11.19
C ARG A 145 0.63 8.78 10.83
N LEU A 146 -0.07 8.63 9.71
CA LEU A 146 -1.17 9.52 9.31
C LEU A 146 -2.36 9.40 10.24
N TRP A 147 -2.71 8.19 10.68
CA TRP A 147 -3.74 7.96 11.68
C TRP A 147 -3.40 8.60 13.02
N TRP A 148 -2.17 8.39 13.50
CA TRP A 148 -1.67 9.04 14.72
C TRP A 148 -1.72 10.57 14.63
N LEU A 149 -1.25 11.16 13.53
CA LEU A 149 -1.33 12.62 13.31
C LEU A 149 -2.77 13.13 13.27
N TRP A 150 -3.71 12.36 12.73
CA TRP A 150 -5.12 12.71 12.74
C TRP A 150 -5.69 12.68 14.16
N GLN A 151 -5.32 11.70 14.99
CA GLN A 151 -5.72 11.64 16.40
C GLN A 151 -5.19 12.83 17.20
N GLU A 152 -3.91 13.19 17.01
CA GLU A 152 -3.23 14.27 17.72
C GLU A 152 -3.85 15.67 17.48
N ARG A 153 -4.61 15.85 16.39
CA ARG A 153 -5.32 17.12 16.13
C ARG A 153 -6.45 17.39 17.13
N SER A 154 -7.11 16.34 17.62
CA SER A 154 -8.18 16.43 18.63
C SER A 154 -8.18 15.21 19.55
N PRO A 155 -7.15 15.02 20.41
CA PRO A 155 -6.96 13.78 21.16
C PRO A 155 -8.17 13.40 22.02
N LYS A 156 -8.84 14.39 22.62
CA LYS A 156 -10.02 14.21 23.47
C LYS A 156 -11.19 13.50 22.79
N THR A 157 -11.29 13.60 21.46
CA THR A 157 -12.40 13.01 20.70
C THR A 157 -11.96 11.96 19.70
N ARG A 158 -10.65 11.81 19.46
CA ARG A 158 -10.11 10.98 18.38
C ARG A 158 -9.31 9.76 18.84
N ILE A 159 -8.78 9.75 20.06
CA ILE A 159 -7.96 8.63 20.55
C ILE A 159 -8.78 7.34 20.65
N ASP A 160 -10.03 7.46 21.09
CA ASP A 160 -10.98 6.35 21.23
C ASP A 160 -12.04 6.36 20.11
N ALA A 161 -11.81 7.08 19.01
CA ALA A 161 -12.77 7.12 17.91
C ALA A 161 -12.70 5.82 17.09
N TYR A 162 -13.83 5.13 16.97
CA TYR A 162 -13.99 3.93 16.18
C TYR A 162 -15.35 3.93 15.48
N ASN A 163 -15.45 3.24 14.35
CA ASN A 163 -16.67 3.00 13.59
C ASN A 163 -16.42 1.82 12.62
N GLY A 164 -17.48 1.25 12.05
CA GLY A 164 -17.43 0.12 11.14
C GLY A 164 -17.85 -1.21 11.78
N HIS A 165 -17.84 -2.25 10.97
CA HIS A 165 -18.15 -3.61 11.40
C HIS A 165 -16.90 -4.31 11.95
N ARG A 166 -17.11 -5.29 12.83
CA ARG A 166 -16.03 -6.09 13.40
C ARG A 166 -15.32 -6.95 12.34
N ILE A 167 -16.05 -7.43 11.36
CA ILE A 167 -15.56 -8.27 10.26
C ILE A 167 -16.20 -7.76 8.97
N ASP A 168 -15.41 -7.57 7.92
CA ASP A 168 -15.93 -7.23 6.61
C ASP A 168 -16.78 -8.38 6.06
N GLY A 169 -18.05 -8.10 5.72
CA GLY A 169 -18.98 -9.06 5.14
C GLY A 169 -20.32 -9.16 5.87
N ASN A 170 -20.81 -10.39 6.05
CA ASN A 170 -22.18 -10.67 6.51
C ASN A 170 -22.35 -10.59 8.05
N ASP A 171 -21.27 -10.34 8.79
CA ASP A 171 -21.34 -10.06 10.23
C ASP A 171 -21.57 -8.55 10.42
N SER A 172 -22.80 -8.21 10.81
CA SER A 172 -23.21 -6.82 11.02
C SER A 172 -22.81 -6.29 12.41
N ALA A 173 -22.17 -7.11 13.26
CA ALA A 173 -21.75 -6.68 14.58
C ALA A 173 -20.81 -5.47 14.47
N PRO A 174 -21.12 -4.33 15.13
CA PRO A 174 -20.24 -3.18 15.11
C PRO A 174 -18.93 -3.49 15.83
N ALA A 175 -17.85 -2.83 15.42
CA ALA A 175 -16.61 -2.83 16.16
C ALA A 175 -16.84 -2.26 17.58
N SER A 176 -16.01 -2.69 18.54
CA SER A 176 -16.04 -2.21 19.93
C SER A 176 -14.62 -2.17 20.48
N LEU A 177 -14.36 -1.27 21.43
CA LEU A 177 -13.06 -1.19 22.13
C LEU A 177 -12.74 -2.46 22.93
N ASP A 178 -13.76 -3.21 23.34
CA ASP A 178 -13.60 -4.47 24.07
C ASP A 178 -13.50 -5.70 23.13
N ALA A 179 -13.56 -5.49 21.81
CA ALA A 179 -13.46 -6.59 20.86
C ALA A 179 -12.02 -7.12 20.79
N SER A 180 -11.87 -8.44 20.85
CA SER A 180 -10.61 -9.11 20.52
C SER A 180 -10.51 -9.31 19.01
N SER A 181 -9.33 -9.03 18.43
CA SER A 181 -9.00 -9.55 17.09
C SER A 181 -9.05 -11.09 17.12
N PRO A 182 -9.68 -11.73 16.11
CA PRO A 182 -9.78 -13.19 16.05
C PRO A 182 -8.42 -13.89 15.92
#